data_AF-A0A3C0LCS0-F1
#
_entry.id   AF-A0A3C0LCS0-F1
#
_cell.length_a   1.000
_cell.length_b   1.000
_cell.length_c   1.000
_cell.angle_alpha   90.00
_cell.angle_beta   90.00
_cell.angle_gamma   90.00
#
_symmetry.space_group_name_H-M   'P 1'
#
loop_
_entity.id
_entity.type
_entity.pdbx_description
1 polymer ?
#
loop_
_entity_poly.entity_id
_entity_poly.type
_entity_poly.pdbx_seq_one_letter_code
_entity_poly.pdbx_strand_id
1 'polypeptide(L)'
;MSVKPRCTKARRGRTIFRHRNQDFLDYIDEQTRKNLPTYKLRQMIVEHPFGTIKRAWGASYFLTRCKVSVSAEIALSFLAYNLRRVINILGTEEILRRLRENKRAVLVS
;
A
#
# COMPACT_ATOMS: atom_id res chain seq x y z
N MET A 1 -21.06 5.17 41.87
CA MET A 1 -19.85 4.32 41.78
C MET A 1 -18.63 5.14 42.19
N SER A 2 -17.83 4.67 43.16
CA SER A 2 -16.64 5.39 43.66
C SER A 2 -15.47 5.25 42.67
N VAL A 3 -14.96 6.37 42.16
CA VAL A 3 -13.89 6.40 41.13
C VAL A 3 -12.48 6.50 41.73
N LYS A 4 -12.38 6.78 43.04
CA LYS A 4 -11.14 6.90 43.82
C LYS A 4 -10.16 5.72 43.65
N PRO A 5 -10.58 4.44 43.58
CA PRO A 5 -9.63 3.33 43.38
C PRO A 5 -8.99 3.29 41.97
N ARG A 6 -9.52 4.05 41.00
CA ARG A 6 -8.98 4.16 39.63
C ARG A 6 -8.08 5.39 39.42
N CYS A 7 -7.90 6.22 40.44
CA CYS A 7 -7.05 7.40 40.36
C CYS A 7 -5.56 7.04 40.40
N THR A 8 -4.74 7.86 39.75
CA THR A 8 -3.28 7.70 39.86
C THR A 8 -2.82 7.98 41.30
N LYS A 9 -1.86 7.19 41.78
CA LYS A 9 -1.26 7.38 43.11
C LYS A 9 -0.16 8.45 43.12
N ALA A 10 0.19 8.98 41.95
CA ALA A 10 1.25 9.97 41.81
C ALA A 10 0.84 11.34 42.41
N ARG A 11 1.67 11.89 43.30
CA ARG A 11 1.43 13.19 43.97
C ARG A 11 1.28 14.38 43.01
N ARG A 12 1.94 14.34 41.85
CA ARG A 12 1.90 15.39 40.81
C ARG A 12 0.80 15.17 39.76
N GLY A 13 -0.06 14.17 39.93
CA GLY A 13 -1.06 13.78 38.96
C GLY A 13 -0.52 12.92 37.82
N ARG A 14 -1.39 12.57 36.86
CA ARG A 14 -1.06 11.77 35.67
C ARG A 14 -0.74 12.72 34.53
N THR A 15 0.47 12.63 33.97
CA THR A 15 0.78 13.30 32.71
C THR A 15 0.22 12.47 31.55
N ILE A 16 -0.64 13.08 30.73
CA ILE A 16 -1.18 12.44 29.53
C ILE A 16 -0.67 13.24 28.34
N PHE A 17 0.04 12.57 27.44
CA PHE A 17 0.38 13.12 26.14
C PHE A 17 -0.65 12.63 25.13
N ARG A 18 -1.37 13.56 24.50
CA ARG A 18 -2.31 13.28 23.42
C ARG A 18 -1.85 14.04 22.19
N HIS A 19 -1.67 13.33 21.07
CA HIS A 19 -1.32 13.99 19.82
C HIS A 19 -2.49 14.88 19.34
N ARG A 20 -2.18 15.99 18.65
CA ARG A 20 -3.21 16.91 18.11
C ARG A 20 -4.26 16.18 17.25
N ASN A 21 -3.83 15.14 16.53
CA ASN A 21 -4.67 14.33 15.66
C ASN A 21 -5.00 12.95 16.25
N GLN A 22 -5.01 12.80 17.58
CA GLN A 22 -5.23 11.49 18.21
C GLN A 22 -6.56 10.86 17.79
N ASP A 23 -7.62 11.65 17.66
CA ASP A 23 -8.95 11.14 17.28
C ASP A 23 -8.94 10.48 15.90
N PHE A 24 -8.16 11.04 14.97
CA PHE A 24 -7.96 10.46 13.65
C PHE A 24 -7.15 9.17 13.70
N LEU A 25 -6.11 9.10 14.55
CA LEU A 25 -5.32 7.89 14.74
C LEU A 25 -6.16 6.78 15.39
N ASP A 26 -6.97 7.11 16.39
CA ASP A 26 -7.87 6.17 17.06
C ASP A 26 -8.90 5.59 16.08
N TYR A 27 -9.43 6.42 15.18
CA TYR A 27 -10.30 5.99 14.09
C TYR A 27 -9.58 5.01 13.13
N ILE A 28 -8.36 5.34 12.67
CA ILE A 28 -7.57 4.45 11.80
C ILE A 28 -7.31 3.12 12.50
N ASP A 29 -6.95 3.13 13.77
CA ASP A 29 -6.66 1.93 14.56
C ASP A 29 -7.91 1.05 14.73
N GLU A 30 -9.06 1.66 14.95
CA GLU A 30 -10.34 0.94 15.01
C GLU A 30 -10.65 0.28 13.66
N GLN A 31 -10.52 1.02 12.55
CA GLN A 31 -10.75 0.47 11.21
C GLN A 31 -9.76 -0.62 10.85
N THR A 32 -8.50 -0.47 11.23
CA THR A 32 -7.45 -1.48 11.00
C THR A 32 -7.74 -2.75 11.77
N ARG A 33 -8.17 -2.64 13.03
CA ARG A 33 -8.57 -3.80 13.86
C ARG A 33 -9.79 -4.53 13.28
N LYS A 34 -10.81 -3.79 12.85
CA LYS A 34 -12.02 -4.36 12.23
C LYS A 34 -11.69 -5.12 10.93
N ASN A 35 -10.73 -4.63 10.15
CA ASN A 35 -10.37 -5.17 8.84
C ASN A 35 -9.04 -5.94 8.82
N LEU A 36 -8.55 -6.39 9.99
CA LEU A 36 -7.22 -6.98 10.12
C LEU A 36 -6.94 -8.15 9.16
N PRO A 37 -7.87 -9.09 8.90
CA PRO A 37 -7.66 -10.16 7.93
C PRO A 37 -7.38 -9.64 6.51
N THR A 38 -8.09 -8.60 6.08
CA THR A 38 -7.88 -7.96 4.77
C THR A 38 -6.53 -7.27 4.70
N TYR A 39 -6.08 -6.61 5.77
CA TYR A 39 -4.75 -6.02 5.84
C TYR A 39 -3.65 -7.07 5.71
N LYS A 40 -3.78 -8.21 6.41
CA LYS A 40 -2.83 -9.34 6.29
C LYS A 40 -2.79 -9.90 4.87
N LEU A 41 -3.95 -10.09 4.24
CA LEU A 41 -4.02 -10.56 2.85
C LEU A 41 -3.32 -9.57 1.89
N ARG A 42 -3.60 -8.27 2.04
CA ARG A 42 -2.94 -7.22 1.24
C ARG A 42 -1.43 -7.27 1.42
N GLN A 43 -0.96 -7.38 2.67
CA GLN A 43 0.46 -7.50 2.98
C GLN A 43 1.09 -8.67 2.22
N MET A 44 0.50 -9.87 2.31
CA MET A 44 1.01 -11.06 1.61
C MET A 44 1.06 -10.85 0.08
N ILE A 45 0.05 -10.20 -0.49
CA ILE A 45 -0.03 -9.93 -1.93
C ILE A 45 1.03 -8.93 -2.38
N VAL A 46 1.31 -7.87 -1.60
CA VAL A 46 2.25 -6.82 -2.00
C VAL A 46 3.71 -7.17 -1.70
N GLU A 47 3.98 -7.94 -0.64
CA GLU A 47 5.33 -8.31 -0.25
C GLU A 47 6.08 -9.04 -1.37
N HIS A 48 5.40 -9.91 -2.11
CA HIS A 48 6.00 -10.64 -3.22
C HIS A 48 6.49 -9.71 -4.36
N PRO A 49 5.64 -8.85 -4.97
CA PRO A 49 6.07 -7.84 -5.94
C PRO A 49 7.23 -6.96 -5.46
N PHE A 50 7.16 -6.47 -4.21
CA PHE A 50 8.24 -5.67 -3.63
C PHE A 50 9.54 -6.47 -3.50
N GLY A 51 9.47 -7.73 -3.09
CA GLY A 51 10.61 -8.64 -3.03
C GLY A 51 11.23 -8.89 -4.40
N THR A 52 10.42 -9.14 -5.43
CA THR A 52 10.90 -9.32 -6.79
C THR A 52 11.60 -8.07 -7.31
N ILE A 53 10.96 -6.90 -7.23
CA ILE A 53 11.52 -5.66 -7.77
C ILE A 53 12.79 -5.25 -7.02
N LYS A 54 12.75 -5.23 -5.68
CA LYS A 54 13.89 -4.70 -4.91
C LYS A 54 15.06 -5.66 -4.84
N ARG A 55 14.81 -6.96 -4.60
CA ARG A 55 15.87 -7.96 -4.43
C ARG A 55 16.22 -8.66 -5.73
N ALA A 56 15.25 -9.25 -6.42
CA ALA A 56 15.54 -10.06 -7.61
C ALA A 56 15.97 -9.20 -8.81
N TRP A 57 15.38 -8.01 -9.00
CA TRP A 57 15.78 -7.10 -10.07
C TRP A 57 16.88 -6.11 -9.65
N GLY A 58 17.30 -6.13 -8.38
CA GLY A 58 18.36 -5.26 -7.88
C GLY A 58 17.98 -3.78 -7.73
N ALA A 59 16.69 -3.41 -7.76
CA ALA A 59 16.22 -2.04 -7.53
C ALA A 59 16.25 -1.67 -6.03
N SER A 60 17.40 -1.83 -5.39
CA SER A 60 17.61 -1.60 -3.96
C SER A 60 17.84 -0.12 -3.62
N TYR A 61 18.26 0.69 -4.59
CA TYR A 61 18.48 2.13 -4.47
C TYR A 61 18.01 2.84 -5.74
N PHE A 62 17.70 4.13 -5.61
CA PHE A 62 17.31 4.97 -6.74
C PHE A 62 18.54 5.53 -7.45
N LEU A 63 18.47 5.60 -8.77
CA LEU A 63 19.49 6.20 -9.62
C LEU A 63 19.27 7.71 -9.79
N THR A 64 18.01 8.15 -9.69
CA THR A 64 17.63 9.55 -9.84
C THR A 64 17.48 10.29 -8.51
N ARG A 65 17.46 11.62 -8.57
CA ARG A 65 17.21 12.51 -7.43
C ARG A 65 15.98 13.37 -7.70
N CYS A 66 15.43 13.94 -6.62
CA CYS A 66 14.17 14.69 -6.59
C CYS A 66 12.92 13.82 -6.74
N LYS A 67 11.83 14.25 -6.09
CA LYS A 67 10.58 13.46 -5.95
C LYS A 67 9.99 13.06 -7.30
N VAL A 68 9.98 13.96 -8.28
CA VAL A 68 9.38 13.71 -9.60
C VAL A 68 10.13 12.58 -10.32
N SER A 69 11.46 12.67 -10.41
CA SER A 69 12.29 11.68 -11.09
C SER A 69 12.25 10.31 -10.39
N VAL A 70 12.37 10.29 -9.06
CA VAL A 70 12.27 9.05 -8.27
C VAL A 70 10.90 8.39 -8.42
N SER A 71 9.83 9.19 -8.51
CA SER A 71 8.48 8.66 -8.73
C SER A 71 8.34 8.02 -10.12
N ALA A 72 8.94 8.62 -11.15
CA ALA A 72 8.96 8.05 -12.49
C ALA A 72 9.76 6.73 -12.54
N GLU A 73 10.93 6.70 -11.89
CA GLU A 73 11.80 5.52 -11.80
C GLU A 73 11.08 4.32 -11.18
N ILE A 74 10.43 4.52 -10.01
CA ILE A 74 9.69 3.45 -9.35
C ILE A 74 8.44 3.05 -10.14
N ALA A 75 7.75 4.00 -10.78
CA ALA A 75 6.59 3.72 -11.62
C ALA A 75 6.96 2.83 -12.82
N LEU A 76 8.11 3.10 -13.47
CA LEU A 76 8.62 2.27 -14.56
C LEU A 76 8.94 0.85 -14.10
N SER A 77 9.54 0.69 -12.91
CA SER A 77 9.82 -0.63 -12.34
C SER A 77 8.54 -1.44 -12.09
N PHE A 78 7.51 -0.81 -11.51
CA PHE A 78 6.21 -1.46 -11.32
C PHE A 78 5.49 -1.75 -12.62
N LEU A 79 5.56 -0.85 -13.61
CA LEU A 79 4.99 -1.07 -14.93
C LEU A 79 5.62 -2.30 -15.59
N ALA A 80 6.95 -2.39 -15.59
CA ALA A 80 7.65 -3.55 -16.13
C ALA A 80 7.27 -4.85 -15.40
N TYR A 81 7.15 -4.81 -14.06
CA TYR A 81 6.72 -5.98 -13.27
C TYR A 81 5.31 -6.42 -13.66
N ASN A 82 4.37 -5.47 -13.76
CA ASN A 82 2.99 -5.74 -14.14
C ASN A 82 2.89 -6.30 -15.56
N LEU A 83 3.64 -5.74 -16.52
CA LEU A 83 3.68 -6.26 -17.89
C LEU A 83 4.19 -7.70 -17.93
N ARG A 84 5.31 -7.99 -17.26
CA ARG A 84 5.85 -9.35 -17.16
C ARG A 84 4.84 -10.31 -16.52
N ARG A 85 4.14 -9.86 -15.48
CA ARG A 85 3.11 -10.67 -14.80
C ARG A 85 1.92 -10.96 -15.69
N VAL A 86 1.40 -9.95 -16.39
CA VAL A 86 0.25 -10.10 -17.30
C VAL A 86 0.60 -11.02 -18.46
N ILE A 87 1.79 -10.88 -19.04
CA ILE A 87 2.31 -11.80 -20.08
C ILE A 87 2.36 -13.23 -19.55
N ASN A 88 2.86 -13.45 -18.34
CA ASN A 88 2.94 -14.79 -17.75
C ASN A 88 1.57 -15.42 -17.42
N ILE A 89 0.58 -14.60 -17.04
CA ILE A 89 -0.75 -15.10 -16.66
C ILE A 89 -1.64 -15.35 -17.88
N LEU A 90 -1.64 -14.42 -18.85
CA LEU A 90 -2.58 -14.45 -19.98
C LEU A 90 -1.93 -14.94 -21.28
N GLY A 91 -0.62 -14.77 -21.45
CA GLY A 91 0.06 -14.93 -22.73
C GLY A 91 -0.10 -13.71 -23.65
N THR A 92 0.80 -13.58 -24.62
CA THR A 92 0.83 -12.44 -25.56
C THR A 92 -0.40 -12.39 -26.46
N GLU A 93 -0.85 -13.53 -26.96
CA GLU A 93 -2.00 -13.60 -27.90
C GLU A 93 -3.30 -13.12 -27.27
N GLU A 94 -3.57 -13.54 -26.03
CA GLU A 94 -4.77 -13.14 -25.30
C GLU A 94 -4.75 -11.63 -24.98
N ILE A 95 -3.58 -11.09 -24.65
CA ILE A 95 -3.41 -9.64 -24.45
C ILE A 95 -3.73 -8.89 -25.74
N LEU A 96 -3.17 -9.32 -26.88
CA LEU A 96 -3.42 -8.69 -28.18
C LEU A 96 -4.89 -8.80 -28.59
N ARG A 97 -5.54 -9.94 -28.34
CA ARG A 97 -6.98 -10.13 -28.59
C ARG A 97 -7.80 -9.10 -27.80
N ARG A 98 -7.60 -8.99 -26.49
CA ARG A 98 -8.31 -8.03 -25.62
C ARG A 98 -8.06 -6.58 -26.01
N LEU A 99 -6.83 -6.22 -26.38
CA LEU A 99 -6.51 -4.86 -26.82
C LEU A 99 -7.23 -4.50 -28.12
N ARG A 100 -7.36 -5.46 -29.06
CA ARG A 100 -8.12 -5.26 -30.31
C ARG A 100 -9.62 -5.10 -30.04
N GLU A 101 -10.17 -5.86 -29.11
CA GLU A 101 -11.59 -5.76 -28.71
C GLU A 101 -11.88 -4.45 -27.97
N ASN A 102 -11.01 -4.03 -27.04
CA ASN A 102 -11.16 -2.76 -26.35
C ASN A 102 -11.09 -1.57 -27.30
N LYS A 103 -10.27 -1.62 -28.37
CA LYS A 103 -10.29 -0.58 -29.42
C LYS A 103 -11.65 -0.44 -30.11
N ARG A 104 -12.42 -1.51 -30.22
CA ARG A 104 -13.78 -1.48 -30.80
C ARG A 104 -14.80 -0.87 -29.83
N ALA A 105 -14.64 -1.08 -28.53
CA ALA A 105 -15.54 -0.57 -27.50
C ALA A 105 -15.45 0.96 -27.28
N VAL A 106 -14.37 1.61 -27.72
CA VAL A 106 -14.15 3.07 -27.58
C VAL A 106 -14.67 3.88 -28.78
N LEU A 107 -15.17 3.22 -29.83
CA LEU A 107 -15.93 3.90 -30.89
C LEU A 107 -17.34 4.21 -30.36
N VAL A 108 -17.46 5.26 -29.56
CA VAL A 108 -18.73 5.87 -29.20
C VAL A 108 -18.92 7.09 -30.10
N SER A 109 -19.97 7.05 -30.91
CA SER A 109 -20.53 8.14 -31.71
C SER A 109 -21.05 9.29 -30.86
#